data_AF-A0A9P5JMR6-F1
#
_entry.id   AF-A0A9P5JMR6-F1
#
_cell.length_a   1.000
_cell.length_b   1.000
_cell.length_c   1.000
_cell.angle_alpha   90.00
_cell.angle_beta   90.00
_cell.angle_gamma   90.00
#
_symmetry.space_group_name_H-M   'P 1'
#
loop_
_entity.id
_entity.type
_entity.pdbx_description
1 polymer ?
#
loop_
_entity_poly.entity_id
_entity_poly.type
_entity_poly.pdbx_seq_one_letter_code
_entity_poly.pdbx_strand_id
1 'polypeptide(L)'
;MTTYVATLKSSGTELARSDKTESIEGNIYFPGNSVASGFSDSPTPYTCPWKGKSQYHNFGDVNDVAWSYPDPKPAAKNIAGFFAFDKGKVEISSV
;
A
#
# COMPACT_ATOMS: atom_id res chain seq x y z
N MET A 1 9.59 18.12 -4.46
CA MET A 1 8.71 17.10 -3.87
C MET A 1 9.48 15.80 -3.88
N THR A 2 9.41 15.00 -2.82
CA THR A 2 10.16 13.73 -2.72
C THR A 2 9.36 12.65 -3.42
N THR A 3 9.98 11.95 -4.38
CA THR A 3 9.35 10.79 -5.03
C THR A 3 9.69 9.54 -4.24
N TYR A 4 8.71 8.72 -3.92
CA TYR A 4 8.92 7.41 -3.33
C TYR A 4 8.74 6.30 -4.38
N VAL A 5 9.50 5.22 -4.21
CA VAL A 5 9.40 3.99 -4.99
C VAL A 5 9.25 2.81 -4.04
N ALA A 6 8.26 1.96 -4.29
CA ALA A 6 8.05 0.71 -3.58
C ALA A 6 8.52 -0.45 -4.45
N THR A 7 9.50 -1.22 -3.97
CA THR A 7 10.13 -2.32 -4.72
C THR A 7 10.00 -3.64 -3.96
N LEU A 8 9.50 -4.67 -4.64
CA LEU A 8 9.42 -6.01 -4.09
C LEU A 8 10.83 -6.59 -3.90
N LYS A 9 11.20 -6.95 -2.67
CA LYS A 9 12.57 -7.38 -2.35
C LYS A 9 12.97 -8.70 -3.02
N SER A 10 12.02 -9.60 -3.24
CA SER A 10 12.32 -10.93 -3.78
C SER A 10 12.64 -10.93 -5.28
N SER A 11 12.18 -9.92 -6.03
CA SER A 11 12.31 -9.87 -7.49
C SER A 11 12.85 -8.56 -8.04
N GLY A 12 12.91 -7.50 -7.23
CA GLY A 12 13.23 -6.14 -7.70
C GLY A 12 12.10 -5.47 -8.49
N THR A 13 10.89 -6.05 -8.48
CA THR A 13 9.75 -5.49 -9.22
C THR A 13 9.25 -4.20 -8.55
N GLU A 14 9.12 -3.12 -9.33
CA GLU A 14 8.49 -1.88 -8.86
C GLU A 14 6.97 -2.07 -8.73
N LEU A 15 6.48 -1.88 -7.51
CA LEU A 15 5.07 -2.03 -7.15
C LEU A 15 4.32 -0.71 -7.16
N ALA A 16 5.00 0.40 -6.88
CA ALA A 16 4.42 1.74 -6.95
C ALA A 16 5.50 2.83 -7.03
N ARG A 17 5.15 3.98 -7.62
CA ARG A 17 6.00 5.18 -7.65
C ARG A 17 5.16 6.44 -7.65
N SER A 18 5.40 7.33 -6.68
CA SER A 18 4.66 8.59 -6.58
C SER A 18 5.38 9.65 -5.76
N ASP A 19 5.17 10.91 -6.11
CA ASP A 19 5.49 12.10 -5.30
C ASP A 19 4.27 12.63 -4.52
N LYS A 20 3.12 11.96 -4.64
CA LYS A 20 1.84 12.32 -4.00
C LYS A 20 1.43 11.30 -2.94
N THR A 21 2.36 10.96 -2.05
CA THR A 21 2.14 9.97 -1.00
C THR A 21 1.68 10.60 0.32
N GLU A 22 0.96 9.83 1.12
CA GLU A 22 0.58 10.20 2.49
C GLU A 22 1.37 9.38 3.52
N SER A 23 1.78 9.99 4.63
CA SER A 23 2.52 9.30 5.70
C SER A 23 1.67 9.17 6.96
N ILE A 24 1.39 7.94 7.40
CA ILE A 24 0.59 7.68 8.61
C ILE A 24 1.22 6.53 9.39
N GLU A 25 1.51 6.76 10.68
CA GLU A 25 2.07 5.76 11.60
C GLU A 25 3.33 5.06 11.04
N GLY A 26 4.18 5.84 10.36
CA GLY A 26 5.42 5.35 9.75
C GLY A 26 5.22 4.50 8.49
N ASN A 27 4.02 4.47 7.92
CA ASN A 27 3.74 3.85 6.62
C ASN A 27 3.55 4.92 5.55
N ILE A 28 4.05 4.65 4.35
CA ILE A 28 3.85 5.49 3.17
C ILE A 28 2.70 4.89 2.35
N TYR A 29 1.69 5.71 2.09
CA TYR A 29 0.50 5.38 1.33
C TYR A 29 0.62 5.98 -0.07
N PHE A 30 0.59 5.10 -1.07
CA PHE A 30 0.66 5.44 -2.48
C PHE A 30 -0.76 5.56 -3.06
N PRO A 31 -1.06 6.59 -3.86
CA PRO A 31 -2.32 6.66 -4.60
C PRO A 31 -2.56 5.39 -5.43
N GLY A 32 -3.78 4.88 -5.46
CA GLY A 32 -4.11 3.65 -6.21
C GLY A 32 -3.77 3.73 -7.70
N ASN A 33 -3.77 4.93 -8.30
CA ASN A 33 -3.38 5.13 -9.70
C ASN A 33 -1.85 5.14 -9.95
N SER A 34 -1.05 5.08 -8.89
CA SER A 34 0.42 5.01 -8.93
C SER A 34 0.98 3.61 -8.67
N VAL A 35 0.08 2.65 -8.42
CA VAL A 35 0.39 1.26 -8.11
C VAL A 35 0.38 0.45 -9.41
N ALA A 36 1.32 -0.48 -9.55
CA ALA A 36 1.44 -1.37 -10.69
C ALA A 36 0.18 -2.24 -10.86
N SER A 37 -0.10 -2.67 -12.09
CA SER A 37 -1.12 -3.70 -12.34
C SER A 37 -0.65 -5.07 -11.84
N GLY A 38 -1.58 -5.98 -11.53
CA GLY A 38 -1.25 -7.37 -11.15
C GLY A 38 -1.51 -7.71 -9.68
N PHE A 39 -2.09 -6.78 -8.92
CA PHE A 39 -2.60 -7.09 -7.59
C PHE A 39 -3.90 -7.88 -7.65
N SER A 40 -4.08 -8.77 -6.68
CA SER A 40 -5.33 -9.48 -6.44
C SER A 40 -5.72 -9.38 -4.97
N ASP A 41 -7.02 -9.39 -4.71
CA ASP A 41 -7.54 -9.33 -3.35
C ASP A 41 -7.14 -10.58 -2.55
N SER A 42 -6.58 -10.35 -1.37
CA SER A 42 -6.33 -11.39 -0.38
C SER A 42 -7.56 -11.60 0.51
N PRO A 43 -7.87 -12.85 0.92
CA PRO A 43 -8.94 -13.13 1.87
C PRO A 43 -8.62 -12.70 3.31
N THR A 44 -7.39 -12.24 3.60
CA THR A 44 -6.94 -11.88 4.95
C THR A 44 -7.85 -10.80 5.57
N PRO A 45 -8.59 -11.12 6.65
CA PRO A 45 -9.51 -10.17 7.26
C PRO A 45 -8.78 -9.30 8.30
N TYR A 46 -8.95 -7.99 8.21
CA TYR A 46 -8.53 -7.07 9.27
C TYR A 46 -9.40 -5.82 9.29
N THR A 47 -9.59 -5.25 10.48
CA THR A 47 -10.29 -3.99 10.67
C THR A 47 -9.56 -3.18 11.73
N CYS A 48 -9.07 -2.02 11.33
CA CYS A 48 -8.45 -1.08 12.24
C CYS A 48 -9.56 -0.28 12.96
N PRO A 49 -9.50 -0.14 14.31
CA PRO A 49 -10.55 0.55 15.07
C PRO A 49 -10.83 1.97 14.57
N TRP A 50 -9.79 2.67 14.10
CA TRP A 50 -9.88 4.07 13.70
C TRP A 50 -9.80 4.30 12.19
N LYS A 51 -9.18 3.39 11.41
CA LYS A 51 -9.13 3.52 9.95
C LYS A 51 -10.27 2.81 9.23
N GLY A 52 -10.85 1.74 9.78
CA GLY A 52 -11.90 0.96 9.13
C GLY A 52 -11.44 -0.41 8.61
N LYS A 53 -12.24 -1.03 7.73
CA LYS A 53 -11.95 -2.34 7.14
C LYS A 53 -10.83 -2.19 6.11
N SER A 54 -9.80 -3.04 6.20
CA SER A 54 -8.74 -3.09 5.20
C SER A 54 -9.02 -4.16 4.16
N GLN A 55 -8.49 -3.96 2.96
CA GLN A 55 -8.30 -4.99 1.95
C GLN A 55 -6.81 -5.26 1.82
N TYR A 56 -6.39 -6.50 2.08
CA TYR A 56 -5.03 -6.95 1.78
C TYR A 56 -4.92 -7.35 0.31
N HIS A 57 -3.74 -7.19 -0.26
CA HIS A 57 -3.46 -7.44 -1.66
C HIS A 57 -2.26 -8.36 -1.83
N ASN A 58 -2.41 -9.35 -2.68
CA ASN A 58 -1.33 -10.22 -3.16
C ASN A 58 -0.72 -9.61 -4.44
N PHE A 59 0.51 -9.98 -4.78
CA PHE A 59 1.12 -9.64 -6.06
C PHE A 59 1.86 -10.86 -6.63
N GLY A 60 1.36 -11.41 -7.73
CA GLY A 60 1.78 -12.73 -8.20
C GLY A 60 1.59 -13.78 -7.10
N ASP A 61 2.66 -14.52 -6.78
CA ASP A 61 2.66 -15.54 -5.73
C ASP A 61 3.00 -14.99 -4.33
N VAL A 62 3.22 -13.68 -4.20
CA VAL A 62 3.53 -13.05 -2.91
C VAL A 62 2.24 -12.61 -2.23
N ASN A 63 1.86 -13.36 -1.19
CA ASN A 63 0.66 -13.05 -0.42
C ASN A 63 0.83 -11.81 0.47
N ASP A 64 -0.25 -11.06 0.70
CA ASP A 64 -0.34 -9.95 1.65
C ASP A 64 0.85 -8.98 1.56
N VAL A 65 1.18 -8.56 0.33
CA VAL A 65 2.31 -7.66 0.07
C VAL A 65 1.95 -6.20 0.30
N ALA A 66 0.67 -5.87 0.18
CA ALA A 66 0.13 -4.54 0.41
C ALA A 66 -1.22 -4.61 1.14
N TRP A 67 -1.65 -3.48 1.69
CA TRP A 67 -3.01 -3.28 2.17
C TRP A 67 -3.51 -1.89 1.79
N SER A 68 -4.83 -1.77 1.75
CA SER A 68 -5.53 -0.52 1.47
C SER A 68 -6.76 -0.39 2.35
N TYR A 69 -7.30 0.82 2.45
CA TYR A 69 -8.60 1.08 3.06
C TYR A 69 -9.53 1.65 1.98
N PRO A 70 -10.39 0.82 1.34
CA PRO A 70 -11.27 1.29 0.27
C PRO A 70 -12.32 2.29 0.75
N ASP A 71 -12.85 2.06 1.96
CA ASP A 71 -13.83 2.92 2.63
C ASP A 71 -13.37 3.21 4.07
N PRO A 72 -12.38 4.10 4.25
CA PRO A 72 -11.87 4.40 5.57
C PRO A 72 -12.84 5.27 6.35
N LYS A 73 -12.73 5.21 7.69
CA LYS A 73 -13.42 6.15 8.58
C LYS A 73 -12.97 7.60 8.33
N PRO A 74 -13.77 8.61 8.72
CA PRO A 74 -13.48 10.02 8.42
C PRO A 74 -12.07 10.50 8.79
N ALA A 75 -11.51 10.00 9.90
CA ALA A 75 -10.18 10.36 10.37
C ALA A 75 -9.03 9.89 9.44
N ALA A 76 -9.30 8.96 8.53
CA ALA A 76 -8.34 8.41 7.57
C ALA A 76 -8.80 8.62 6.12
N LYS A 77 -9.69 9.59 5.86
CA LYS A 77 -10.27 9.80 4.52
C LYS A 77 -9.22 10.21 3.46
N ASN A 78 -8.12 10.83 3.89
CA ASN A 78 -7.02 11.22 3.00
C ASN A 78 -6.29 10.02 2.36
N ILE A 79 -6.41 8.81 2.91
CA ILE A 79 -5.81 7.58 2.38
C ILE A 79 -6.83 6.61 1.74
N ALA A 80 -8.03 7.10 1.42
CA ALA A 80 -9.07 6.27 0.81
C ALA A 80 -8.58 5.68 -0.53
N GLY A 81 -8.52 4.35 -0.61
CA GLY A 81 -8.03 3.61 -1.78
C GLY A 81 -6.51 3.70 -1.99
N PHE A 82 -5.74 4.26 -1.06
CA PHE A 82 -4.29 4.28 -1.13
C PHE A 82 -3.71 2.95 -0.62
N PHE A 83 -2.54 2.59 -1.13
CA PHE A 83 -1.84 1.35 -0.84
C PHE A 83 -0.63 1.62 0.03
N ALA A 84 -0.53 0.89 1.14
CA ALA A 84 0.70 0.77 1.92
C ALA A 84 1.25 -0.65 1.79
N PHE A 85 2.55 -0.81 2.04
CA PHE A 85 3.28 -2.04 1.72
C PHE A 85 3.91 -2.68 2.97
N ASP A 86 3.97 -4.01 2.97
CA ASP A 86 4.63 -4.79 4.01
C ASP A 86 6.14 -4.55 3.97
N LYS A 87 6.69 -3.98 5.06
CA LYS A 87 8.12 -3.61 5.17
C LYS A 87 9.07 -4.82 5.18
N GLY A 88 8.58 -6.02 5.49
CA GLY A 88 9.33 -7.26 5.38
C GLY A 88 9.54 -7.64 3.93
N LYS A 89 8.52 -7.47 3.08
CA LYS A 89 8.50 -7.90 1.67
C LYS A 89 8.89 -6.81 0.68
N VAL A 90 8.67 -5.54 1.01
CA VAL A 90 8.84 -4.39 0.13
C VAL A 90 9.82 -3.41 0.74
N GLU A 91 10.72 -2.90 -0.09
CA GLU A 91 11.59 -1.77 0.23
C GLU A 91 10.96 -0.48 -0.30
N ILE A 92 10.94 0.57 0.52
CA ILE A 92 10.50 1.90 0.12
C ILE A 92 11.70 2.83 0.18
N SER A 93 12.06 3.43 -0.95
CA SER A 93 13.15 4.39 -1.07
C SER A 93 12.66 5.71 -1.65
N SER A 94 13.36 6.80 -1.32
CA SER A 94 13.17 8.10 -1.96
C SER A 94 14.16 8.26 -3.10
N VAL A 95 13.72 8.82 -4.22
CA VAL A 95 14.53 9.08 -5.43
C VAL A 95 14.45 10.52 -5.89
#